data_AF-A0A3D5FD67-F1
#
_entry.id   AF-A0A3D5FD67-F1
#
_cell.length_a   1.000
_cell.length_b   1.000
_cell.length_c   1.000
_cell.angle_alpha   90.00
_cell.angle_beta   90.00
_cell.angle_gamma   90.00
#
_symmetry.space_group_name_H-M   'P 1'
#
loop_
_entity.id
_entity.type
_entity.pdbx_description
1 polymer ?
#
loop_
_entity_poly.entity_id
_entity_poly.type
_entity_poly.pdbx_seq_one_letter_code
_entity_poly.pdbx_strand_id
1 'polypeptide(L)'
;MLFPNLGQYSLTVSNNILEVYATGAWDVGMAKILTDEMAPIARQFEQRPWAAIVDCRRWVMSTPECQGIVREGIFDNIRNGLRRAAYVVDTNHIKYAQLERTHPQMKSDDPILKAYEREYFTNYLDAIKWLREEGYQP
;
A
#
# COMPACT_ATOMS: atom_id res chain seq x y z
N MET A 1 -25.98 -16.43 7.23
CA MET A 1 -25.36 -15.17 7.73
C MET A 1 -24.72 -14.47 6.54
N LEU A 2 -25.29 -13.33 6.12
CA LEU A 2 -24.65 -12.42 5.18
C LEU A 2 -23.71 -11.55 6.00
N PHE A 3 -22.40 -11.78 5.91
CA PHE A 3 -21.43 -10.78 6.39
C PHE A 3 -21.59 -9.54 5.50
N PRO A 4 -21.70 -8.33 6.05
CA PRO A 4 -21.64 -7.12 5.24
C PRO A 4 -20.28 -7.10 4.51
N ASN A 5 -20.30 -7.39 3.21
CA ASN A 5 -19.18 -7.29 2.27
C ASN A 5 -18.83 -5.81 2.02
N LEU A 6 -18.48 -5.07 3.05
CA LEU A 6 -18.06 -3.68 2.89
C LEU A 6 -16.64 -3.59 3.40
N GLY A 7 -15.69 -4.06 2.58
CA GLY A 7 -14.33 -3.55 2.69
C GLY A 7 -14.40 -2.02 2.74
N GLN A 8 -13.63 -1.41 3.64
CA GLN A 8 -13.53 0.04 3.74
C GLN A 8 -12.07 0.44 3.73
N TYR A 9 -11.80 1.64 3.25
CA TYR A 9 -10.51 2.25 3.38
C TYR A 9 -10.62 3.75 3.66
N SER A 10 -9.51 4.34 4.09
CA SER A 10 -9.33 5.80 4.10
C SER A 10 -7.94 6.15 3.59
N LEU A 11 -7.84 7.30 2.94
CA LEU A 11 -6.60 7.86 2.41
C LEU A 11 -6.36 9.22 3.06
N THR A 12 -5.23 9.39 3.74
CA THR A 12 -4.84 10.64 4.39
C THR A 12 -3.44 11.01 3.95
N VAL A 13 -3.24 12.24 3.48
CA VAL A 13 -1.91 12.75 3.15
C VAL A 13 -1.39 13.58 4.32
N SER A 14 -0.22 13.22 4.81
CA SER A 14 0.52 13.89 5.88
C SER A 14 1.91 14.24 5.32
N ASN A 15 2.08 15.48 4.87
CA ASN A 15 3.30 15.97 4.21
C ASN A 15 3.75 15.09 3.02
N ASN A 16 4.81 14.27 3.16
CA ASN A 16 5.31 13.37 2.11
C ASN A 16 4.99 11.89 2.38
N ILE A 17 3.98 11.64 3.22
CA ILE A 17 3.46 10.32 3.54
C ILE A 17 1.97 10.24 3.15
N LEU A 18 1.61 9.16 2.46
CA LEU A 18 0.22 8.73 2.27
C LEU A 18 -0.10 7.62 3.28
N GLU A 19 -1.03 7.88 4.17
CA GLU A 19 -1.58 6.90 5.11
C GLU A 19 -2.80 6.21 4.48
N VAL A 20 -2.74 4.89 4.40
CA VAL A 20 -3.81 4.02 3.89
C VAL A 20 -4.28 3.15 5.04
N TYR A 21 -5.54 3.31 5.45
CA TYR A 21 -6.16 2.39 6.40
C TYR A 21 -7.07 1.44 5.63
N ALA A 22 -6.89 0.13 5.79
CA ALA A 22 -7.65 -0.89 5.07
C ALA A 22 -8.37 -1.84 6.04
N THR A 23 -9.65 -2.10 5.79
CA THR A 23 -10.48 -2.97 6.62
C THR A 23 -11.38 -3.90 5.80
N GLY A 24 -11.81 -5.00 6.41
CA GLY A 24 -12.79 -5.92 5.82
C GLY A 24 -12.21 -6.78 4.70
N ALA A 25 -13.09 -7.44 3.94
CA ALA A 25 -12.73 -8.27 2.79
C ALA A 25 -12.91 -7.47 1.49
N TRP A 26 -11.97 -7.64 0.56
CA TRP A 26 -11.92 -6.85 -0.67
C TRP A 26 -12.13 -7.72 -1.90
N ASP A 27 -12.96 -7.22 -2.81
CA ASP A 27 -13.11 -7.74 -4.16
C ASP A 27 -12.44 -6.81 -5.18
N VAL A 28 -12.58 -7.16 -6.45
CA VAL A 28 -12.06 -6.39 -7.58
C VAL A 28 -12.61 -4.96 -7.62
N GLY A 29 -13.86 -4.75 -7.21
CA GLY A 29 -14.48 -3.43 -7.18
C GLY A 29 -13.76 -2.52 -6.19
N MET A 30 -13.55 -3.00 -4.96
CA MET A 30 -12.84 -2.26 -3.92
C MET A 30 -11.38 -1.97 -4.31
N ALA A 31 -10.70 -2.95 -4.89
CA ALA A 31 -9.32 -2.78 -5.35
C ALA A 31 -9.20 -1.68 -6.42
N LYS A 32 -10.12 -1.65 -7.41
CA LYS A 32 -10.14 -0.61 -8.44
C LYS A 32 -10.41 0.77 -7.88
N ILE A 33 -11.42 0.87 -7.01
CA ILE A 33 -11.80 2.14 -6.38
C ILE A 33 -10.60 2.73 -5.62
N LEU A 34 -9.91 1.92 -4.80
CA LEU A 34 -8.70 2.37 -4.10
C LEU A 34 -7.64 2.87 -5.09
N THR A 35 -7.31 2.08 -6.12
CA THR A 35 -6.23 2.45 -7.06
C THR A 35 -6.56 3.71 -7.85
N ASP A 36 -7.84 3.88 -8.22
CA ASP A 36 -8.33 5.06 -8.95
C ASP A 36 -8.27 6.32 -8.08
N GLU A 37 -8.54 6.22 -6.77
CA GLU A 37 -8.43 7.33 -5.83
C GLU A 37 -6.99 7.65 -5.40
N MET A 38 -6.11 6.64 -5.34
CA MET A 38 -4.69 6.85 -5.06
C MET A 38 -3.97 7.56 -6.21
N ALA A 39 -4.36 7.31 -7.47
CA ALA A 39 -3.72 7.88 -8.64
C ALA A 39 -3.63 9.43 -8.64
N PRO A 40 -4.72 10.20 -8.40
CA PRO A 40 -4.63 11.65 -8.29
C PRO A 40 -3.85 12.10 -7.05
N ILE A 41 -3.88 11.35 -5.94
CA ILE A 41 -3.07 11.67 -4.74
C ILE A 41 -1.57 11.57 -5.06
N ALA A 42 -1.14 10.50 -5.73
CA ALA A 42 0.25 10.32 -6.13
C ALA A 42 0.79 11.50 -6.97
N ARG A 43 -0.07 12.11 -7.79
CA ARG A 43 0.29 13.29 -8.60
C ARG A 43 0.47 14.56 -7.76
N GLN A 44 -0.16 14.66 -6.58
CA GLN A 44 -0.01 15.82 -5.69
C GLN A 44 1.42 15.96 -5.15
N PHE A 45 2.19 14.87 -5.14
CA PHE A 45 3.61 14.90 -4.76
C PHE A 45 4.52 15.47 -5.86
N GLU A 46 4.00 15.79 -7.05
CA GLU A 46 4.73 16.46 -8.14
C GLU A 46 6.05 15.74 -8.52
N GLN A 47 6.02 14.41 -8.59
CA GLN A 47 7.19 13.56 -8.84
C GLN A 47 8.28 13.59 -7.76
N ARG A 48 8.07 14.30 -6.65
CA ARG A 48 8.97 14.27 -5.49
C ARG A 48 8.87 12.92 -4.79
N PRO A 49 9.96 12.42 -4.16
CA PRO A 49 9.91 11.20 -3.39
C PRO A 49 8.89 11.27 -2.26
N TRP A 50 8.02 10.26 -2.16
CA TRP A 50 7.05 10.10 -1.10
C TRP A 50 6.98 8.65 -0.62
N ALA A 51 6.37 8.45 0.54
CA ALA A 51 6.22 7.15 1.16
C ALA A 51 4.75 6.84 1.47
N ALA A 52 4.44 5.56 1.62
CA ALA A 52 3.14 5.11 2.11
C ALA A 52 3.28 4.39 3.45
N ILE A 53 2.29 4.53 4.31
CA ILE A 53 2.05 3.61 5.43
C ILE A 53 0.69 2.97 5.24
N VAL A 54 0.64 1.65 5.23
CA VAL A 54 -0.55 0.87 4.89
C VAL A 54 -0.93 0.01 6.08
N ASP A 55 -1.95 0.41 6.83
CA ASP A 55 -2.47 -0.35 7.96
C ASP A 55 -3.52 -1.36 7.51
N CYS A 56 -3.08 -2.62 7.45
CA CYS A 56 -3.86 -3.79 7.05
C CYS A 56 -4.26 -4.66 8.25
N ARG A 57 -4.11 -4.20 9.50
CA ARG A 57 -4.42 -5.03 10.68
C ARG A 57 -5.89 -5.45 10.72
N ARG A 58 -6.80 -4.57 10.29
CA ARG A 58 -8.24 -4.86 10.19
C ARG A 58 -8.71 -5.32 8.80
N TRP A 59 -7.81 -5.33 7.83
CA TRP A 59 -8.08 -5.96 6.54
C TRP A 59 -8.12 -7.47 6.73
N VAL A 60 -9.08 -8.15 6.12
CA VAL A 60 -9.28 -9.60 6.29
C VAL A 60 -8.54 -10.36 5.20
N MET A 61 -8.90 -10.11 3.95
CA MET A 61 -8.31 -10.72 2.76
C MET A 61 -8.82 -10.04 1.48
N SER A 62 -8.20 -10.38 0.35
CA SER A 62 -8.71 -10.07 -0.98
C SER A 62 -8.85 -11.32 -1.83
N THR A 63 -9.66 -11.24 -2.89
CA THR A 63 -9.66 -12.29 -3.91
C THR A 63 -8.36 -12.25 -4.73
N PRO A 64 -7.89 -13.37 -5.30
CA PRO A 64 -6.65 -13.41 -6.08
C PRO A 64 -6.62 -12.41 -7.24
N GLU A 65 -7.77 -12.11 -7.85
CA GLU A 65 -7.89 -11.15 -8.97
C GLU A 65 -7.48 -9.73 -8.55
N CYS A 66 -7.63 -9.37 -7.28
CA CYS A 66 -7.21 -8.07 -6.75
C CYS A 66 -5.69 -7.87 -6.84
N GLN A 67 -4.90 -8.96 -6.77
CA GLN A 67 -3.44 -8.87 -6.74
C GLN A 67 -2.87 -8.21 -7.99
N GLY A 68 -3.50 -8.45 -9.15
CA GLY A 68 -3.13 -7.79 -10.40
C GLY A 68 -3.37 -6.29 -10.36
N ILE A 69 -4.57 -5.89 -9.94
CA ILE A 69 -5.00 -4.49 -9.89
C ILE A 69 -4.12 -3.70 -8.92
N VAL A 70 -3.94 -4.22 -7.71
CA VAL A 70 -3.11 -3.56 -6.68
C VAL A 70 -1.66 -3.46 -7.13
N ARG A 71 -1.10 -4.50 -7.77
CA ARG A 71 0.27 -4.47 -8.28
C ARG A 71 0.48 -3.40 -9.35
N GLU A 72 -0.43 -3.27 -10.30
CA GLU A 72 -0.36 -2.19 -11.31
C GLU A 72 -0.52 -0.81 -10.65
N GLY A 73 -1.43 -0.66 -9.68
CA GLY A 73 -1.56 0.59 -8.90
C GLY A 73 -0.30 0.95 -8.11
N ILE A 74 0.36 -0.01 -7.47
CA ILE A 74 1.66 0.21 -6.80
C ILE A 74 2.70 0.64 -7.84
N PHE A 75 2.74 -0.02 -9.00
CA PHE A 75 3.69 0.34 -10.06
C PHE A 75 3.50 1.77 -10.57
N ASP A 76 2.25 2.19 -10.80
CA ASP A 76 1.93 3.56 -11.18
C ASP A 76 2.33 4.56 -10.08
N ASN A 77 2.11 4.22 -8.81
CA ASN A 77 2.57 5.05 -7.69
C ASN A 77 4.10 5.19 -7.66
N ILE A 78 4.85 4.11 -7.92
CA ILE A 78 6.32 4.15 -8.01
C ILE A 78 6.78 5.07 -9.14
N ARG A 79 6.12 4.99 -10.30
CA ARG A 79 6.38 5.91 -11.43
C ARG A 79 6.08 7.36 -11.10
N ASN A 80 5.21 7.61 -10.11
CA ASN A 80 4.87 8.94 -9.61
C ASN A 80 5.58 9.29 -8.29
N GLY A 81 6.70 8.64 -7.97
CA GLY A 81 7.58 9.05 -6.88
C GLY A 81 7.48 8.25 -5.59
N LEU A 82 6.66 7.18 -5.52
CA LEU A 82 6.64 6.29 -4.35
C LEU A 82 7.99 5.56 -4.22
N ARG A 83 8.64 5.69 -3.06
CA ARG A 83 9.95 5.06 -2.77
C ARG A 83 9.93 4.10 -1.58
N ARG A 84 9.07 4.34 -0.60
CA ARG A 84 8.96 3.49 0.59
C ARG A 84 7.51 3.13 0.87
N ALA A 85 7.25 1.90 1.28
CA ALA A 85 5.94 1.52 1.81
C ALA A 85 6.08 0.69 3.09
N ALA A 86 5.57 1.20 4.20
CA ALA A 86 5.52 0.48 5.46
C ALA A 86 4.15 -0.19 5.61
N TYR A 87 4.11 -1.52 5.59
CA TYR A 87 2.88 -2.29 5.78
C TYR A 87 2.74 -2.67 7.25
N VAL A 88 1.69 -2.18 7.91
CA VAL A 88 1.34 -2.58 9.27
C VAL A 88 0.35 -3.74 9.19
N VAL A 89 0.81 -4.93 9.57
CA VAL A 89 0.06 -6.18 9.48
C VAL A 89 0.09 -6.90 10.82
N ASP A 90 -0.94 -7.68 11.12
CA ASP A 90 -0.90 -8.58 12.27
C ASP A 90 0.07 -9.75 12.00
N THR A 91 0.33 -10.57 13.01
CA THR A 91 1.24 -11.74 12.91
C THR A 91 0.70 -12.87 12.03
N ASN A 92 -0.38 -12.64 11.27
CA ASN A 92 -0.98 -13.65 10.40
C ASN A 92 -0.20 -13.75 9.07
N HIS A 93 0.51 -14.87 8.91
CA HIS A 93 1.30 -15.17 7.71
C HIS A 93 0.49 -15.17 6.39
N ILE A 94 -0.83 -15.35 6.43
CA ILE A 94 -1.67 -15.37 5.22
C ILE A 94 -1.76 -13.98 4.59
N LYS A 95 -1.93 -12.92 5.39
CA LYS A 95 -2.01 -11.54 4.89
C LYS A 95 -0.69 -11.12 4.26
N TYR A 96 0.41 -11.44 4.95
CA TYR A 96 1.76 -11.26 4.41
C TYR A 96 1.91 -11.94 3.05
N ALA A 97 1.52 -13.20 2.92
CA ALA A 97 1.61 -13.91 1.65
C ALA A 97 0.72 -13.32 0.55
N GLN A 98 -0.43 -12.72 0.86
CA GLN A 98 -1.27 -12.03 -0.13
C GLN A 98 -0.63 -10.71 -0.57
N LEU A 99 -0.13 -9.91 0.36
CA LEU A 99 0.60 -8.66 0.08
C LEU A 99 1.90 -8.93 -0.67
N GLU A 100 2.56 -10.05 -0.41
CA GLU A 100 3.76 -10.43 -1.12
C GLU A 100 3.53 -10.55 -2.63
N ARG A 101 2.39 -11.10 -3.03
CA ARG A 101 2.01 -11.25 -4.44
C ARG A 101 1.65 -9.94 -5.15
N THR A 102 1.55 -8.82 -4.42
CA THR A 102 1.35 -7.49 -5.02
C THR A 102 2.67 -6.77 -5.32
N HIS A 103 3.83 -7.34 -4.97
CA HIS A 103 5.13 -6.72 -5.21
C HIS A 103 5.39 -6.52 -6.72
N PRO A 104 5.66 -5.30 -7.21
CA PRO A 104 5.90 -5.07 -8.64
C PRO A 104 7.28 -5.55 -9.11
N GLN A 105 8.30 -5.57 -8.23
CA GLN A 105 9.66 -6.05 -8.55
C GLN A 105 9.79 -7.52 -8.98
N MET A 106 8.75 -8.36 -8.90
CA MET A 106 8.88 -9.79 -9.25
C MET A 106 9.19 -10.06 -10.75
N LYS A 107 9.25 -9.03 -11.61
CA LYS A 107 9.28 -9.22 -13.08
C LYS A 107 10.18 -8.27 -13.89
N SER A 108 10.99 -7.40 -13.27
CA SER A 108 11.70 -6.37 -14.05
C SER A 108 12.98 -5.84 -13.40
N ASP A 109 13.97 -5.56 -14.25
CA ASP A 109 15.24 -4.90 -13.91
C ASP A 109 15.16 -3.37 -13.91
N ASP A 110 13.96 -2.80 -14.09
CA ASP A 110 13.73 -1.35 -14.15
C ASP A 110 14.36 -0.64 -12.92
N PRO A 111 15.30 0.30 -13.12
CA PRO A 111 15.92 1.06 -12.04
C PRO A 111 14.92 1.79 -11.13
N ILE A 112 13.78 2.22 -11.69
CA ILE A 112 12.72 2.90 -10.93
C ILE A 112 12.08 1.94 -9.93
N LEU A 113 11.91 0.67 -10.31
CA LEU A 113 11.43 -0.38 -9.42
C LEU A 113 12.46 -0.71 -8.34
N LYS A 114 13.76 -0.75 -8.68
CA LYS A 114 14.84 -1.02 -7.70
C LYS A 114 14.96 0.04 -6.61
N ALA A 115 14.54 1.27 -6.89
CA ALA A 115 14.52 2.36 -5.91
C ALA A 115 13.34 2.27 -4.91
N TYR A 116 12.34 1.43 -5.17
CA TYR A 116 11.23 1.18 -4.26
C TYR A 116 11.59 0.08 -3.26
N GLU A 117 11.27 0.31 -2.00
CA GLU A 117 11.42 -0.68 -0.93
C GLU A 117 10.15 -0.71 -0.09
N ARG A 118 9.80 -1.88 0.41
CA ARG A 118 8.71 -2.01 1.36
C ARG A 118 9.11 -2.91 2.50
N GLU A 119 8.60 -2.58 3.67
CA GLU A 119 8.87 -3.32 4.89
C GLU A 119 7.58 -3.59 5.67
N TYR A 120 7.61 -4.61 6.51
CA TYR A 120 6.46 -5.07 7.27
C TYR A 120 6.67 -4.89 8.76
N PHE A 121 5.65 -4.37 9.42
CA PHE A 121 5.66 -4.04 10.83
C PHE A 121 4.42 -4.60 11.52
N THR A 122 4.56 -4.93 12.80
CA THR A 122 3.43 -5.39 13.63
C THR A 122 2.68 -4.23 14.29
N ASN A 123 3.28 -3.03 14.28
CA ASN A 123 2.69 -1.84 14.88
C ASN A 123 3.05 -0.57 14.08
N TYR A 124 2.21 0.45 14.25
CA TYR A 124 2.30 1.71 13.54
C TYR A 124 3.53 2.54 13.95
N LEU A 125 3.94 2.47 15.21
CA LEU A 125 5.03 3.29 15.74
C LEU A 125 6.38 2.89 15.16
N ASP A 126 6.61 1.60 14.96
CA ASP A 126 7.84 1.12 14.31
C ASP A 126 7.83 1.44 12.81
N ALA A 127 6.68 1.30 12.15
CA ALA A 127 6.52 1.66 10.74
C ALA A 127 6.82 3.14 10.48
N ILE A 128 6.26 4.04 11.30
CA ILE A 128 6.52 5.48 11.15
C ILE A 128 7.96 5.83 11.54
N LYS A 129 8.55 5.14 12.52
CA LYS A 129 9.96 5.34 12.89
C LYS A 129 10.88 5.00 11.72
N TRP A 130 10.68 3.87 11.05
CA TRP A 130 11.44 3.47 9.87
C TRP A 130 11.31 4.50 8.74
N LEU A 131 10.08 4.96 8.45
CA LEU A 131 9.87 6.01 7.45
C LEU A 131 10.61 7.31 7.79
N ARG A 132 10.66 7.69 9.07
CA ARG A 132 11.39 8.87 9.53
C ARG A 132 12.90 8.74 9.38
N GLU A 133 13.45 7.56 9.63
CA GLU A 133 14.87 7.27 9.42
C GLU A 133 15.25 7.39 7.93
N GLU A 134 14.32 7.06 7.04
CA GLU A 134 14.44 7.22 5.58
C GLU A 134 14.12 8.65 5.07
N GLY A 135 13.80 9.60 5.95
CA GLY A 135 13.55 11.00 5.60
C GLY A 135 12.10 11.37 5.28
N TYR A 136 11.13 10.50 5.56
CA TYR A 136 9.70 10.76 5.38
C TYR A 136 9.05 11.12 6.72
N GLN A 137 8.26 12.21 6.76
CA GLN A 137 7.63 12.69 7.99
C GLN A 137 6.17 13.06 7.73
N PRO A 138 5.25 12.68 8.62
CA PRO A 138 3.86 13.12 8.55
C PRO A 138 3.72 14.62 8.85
#